data_AF-A0A765T6V0-F1
#
_entry.id   AF-A0A765T6V0-F1
#
_cell.length_a   1.000
_cell.length_b   1.000
_cell.length_c   1.000
_cell.angle_alpha   90.00
_cell.angle_beta   90.00
_cell.angle_gamma   90.00
#
_symmetry.space_group_name_H-M   'P 1'
#
loop_
_entity.id
_entity.type
_entity.pdbx_description
1 polymer ?
#
loop_
_entity_poly.entity_id
_entity_poly.type
_entity_poly.pdbx_seq_one_letter_code
_entity_poly.pdbx_strand_id
1 'polypeptide(L)'
;MQRLSRVMILSRRLTGCRCQKRFRRLTVANLQLAVKGEYFDAMIRGEKTEEYRLVNSYWSRRILDKSYDRLIITKGYPKRDDLSRRIDVPYGGYEIKVITHPHFGPEPVKVFAIKLTQ
;
A
#
# COMPACT_ATOMS: atom_id res chain seq x y z
N MET A 1 -46.93 56.80 1.56
CA MET A 1 -46.28 57.16 0.28
C MET A 1 -45.05 57.99 0.65
N GLN A 2 -43.78 57.71 0.33
CA GLN A 2 -43.09 57.02 -0.77
C GLN A 2 -41.78 56.43 -0.18
N ARG A 3 -41.48 55.13 -0.27
CA ARG A 3 -40.67 54.42 -1.29
C ARG A 3 -39.27 55.02 -1.61
N LEU A 4 -38.27 54.11 -1.51
CA LEU A 4 -36.94 54.06 -2.17
C LEU A 4 -35.82 54.88 -1.49
N SER A 5 -34.58 54.43 -1.31
CA SER A 5 -33.84 53.19 -1.56
C SER A 5 -32.39 53.42 -1.05
N ARG A 6 -31.64 52.32 -0.84
CA ARG A 6 -30.14 52.24 -0.88
C ARG A 6 -29.42 52.85 0.35
N VAL A 7 -28.33 52.32 0.90
CA VAL A 7 -27.25 51.46 0.40
C VAL A 7 -26.74 50.56 1.53
N MET A 8 -26.67 49.26 1.25
CA MET A 8 -25.86 48.27 1.95
C MET A 8 -24.39 48.51 1.55
N ILE A 9 -23.47 48.75 2.49
CA ILE A 9 -22.03 48.43 2.41
C ILE A 9 -21.42 48.67 3.81
N LEU A 10 -20.94 47.61 4.46
CA LEU A 10 -19.76 47.70 5.31
C LEU A 10 -18.83 46.51 5.01
N SER A 11 -17.88 46.80 4.14
CA SER A 11 -16.47 46.39 4.18
C SER A 11 -16.07 45.04 4.79
N ARG A 12 -15.71 44.11 3.90
CA ARG A 12 -14.46 43.31 3.87
C ARG A 12 -13.82 42.89 5.20
N ARG A 13 -13.69 41.56 5.38
CA ARG A 13 -12.42 40.91 5.73
C ARG A 13 -12.35 39.50 5.12
N LEU A 14 -11.44 39.34 4.17
CA LEU A 14 -10.93 38.05 3.73
C LEU A 14 -9.86 37.60 4.75
N THR A 15 -10.10 36.49 5.44
CA THR A 15 -9.09 35.60 6.02
C THR A 15 -9.83 34.27 6.23
N GLY A 16 -9.66 33.22 5.44
CA GLY A 16 -8.38 32.59 5.14
C GLY A 16 -8.15 31.43 6.12
N CYS A 17 -8.21 30.20 5.59
CA CYS A 17 -7.45 29.03 6.04
C CYS A 17 -7.67 28.46 7.46
N ARG A 18 -8.32 27.29 7.52
CA ARG A 18 -7.61 25.98 7.46
C ARG A 18 -8.60 24.82 7.52
N CYS A 19 -8.90 24.25 6.35
CA CYS A 19 -9.22 22.82 6.28
C CYS A 19 -8.00 22.09 6.84
N GLN A 20 -8.14 21.49 8.02
CA GLN A 20 -7.09 20.72 8.66
C GLN A 20 -6.88 19.45 7.85
N LYS A 21 -6.18 19.55 6.71
CA LYS A 21 -5.50 18.42 6.12
C LYS A 21 -4.51 17.96 7.18
N ARG A 22 -4.89 16.90 7.91
CA ARG A 22 -4.01 16.17 8.82
C ARG A 22 -2.80 15.76 8.00
N PHE A 23 -1.75 16.57 8.08
CA PHE A 23 -0.44 16.25 7.53
C PHE A 23 0.09 15.13 8.44
N ARG A 24 -0.29 13.89 8.14
CA ARG A 24 0.29 12.72 8.82
C ARG A 24 1.78 12.84 8.58
N ARG A 25 2.53 12.92 9.68
CA ARG A 25 3.98 12.78 9.71
C ARG A 25 4.31 11.50 8.90
N LEU A 26 4.98 11.67 7.77
CA LEU A 26 5.34 10.61 6.83
C LEU A 26 6.45 9.73 7.42
N THR A 27 6.16 8.96 8.46
CA THR A 27 6.98 7.77 8.72
C THR A 27 6.63 6.80 7.60
N VAL A 28 7.47 6.75 6.57
CA VAL A 28 7.29 5.86 5.42
C VAL A 28 7.18 4.43 5.96
N ALA A 29 5.97 3.88 5.97
CA ALA A 29 5.73 2.55 6.47
C ALA A 29 6.05 1.57 5.33
N ASN A 30 7.12 0.78 5.54
CA ASN A 30 7.57 -0.20 4.55
C ASN A 30 7.07 -1.59 4.92
N LEU A 31 6.44 -2.29 3.98
CA LEU A 31 6.20 -3.71 4.08
C LEU A 31 7.33 -4.44 3.37
N GLN A 32 8.20 -5.11 4.13
CA GLN A 32 9.27 -5.93 3.55
C GLN A 32 8.88 -7.41 3.51
N LEU A 33 9.00 -8.04 2.34
CA LEU A 33 8.72 -9.45 2.12
C LEU A 33 9.91 -10.12 1.44
N ALA A 34 10.44 -11.17 2.06
CA ALA A 34 11.43 -12.04 1.45
C ALA A 34 10.75 -13.14 0.65
N VAL A 35 11.10 -13.27 -0.63
CA VAL A 35 10.55 -14.27 -1.55
C VAL A 35 11.64 -15.23 -2.01
N LYS A 36 11.23 -16.42 -2.47
CA LYS A 36 12.14 -17.34 -3.14
C LYS A 36 12.64 -16.73 -4.45
N GLY A 37 13.87 -17.09 -4.82
CA GLY A 37 14.52 -16.56 -6.03
C GLY A 37 13.72 -16.81 -7.31
N GLU A 38 13.13 -18.00 -7.46
CA GLU A 38 12.31 -18.35 -8.61
C GLU A 38 11.14 -17.37 -8.85
N TYR A 39 10.44 -16.98 -7.77
CA TYR A 39 9.32 -16.05 -7.85
C TYR A 39 9.79 -14.61 -7.99
N PHE A 40 10.92 -14.24 -7.37
CA PHE A 40 11.53 -12.93 -7.57
C PHE A 40 11.89 -12.70 -9.04
N ASP A 41 12.54 -13.68 -9.66
CA ASP A 41 12.96 -13.60 -11.05
C ASP A 41 11.73 -13.53 -11.98
N ALA A 42 10.63 -14.24 -11.65
CA ALA A 42 9.35 -14.11 -12.35
C ALA A 42 8.69 -12.73 -12.17
N MET A 43 8.82 -12.10 -11.00
CA MET A 43 8.35 -10.72 -10.78
C MET A 43 9.16 -9.73 -11.61
N ILE A 44 10.49 -9.86 -11.68
CA ILE A 44 11.35 -9.02 -12.51
C ILE A 44 10.98 -9.14 -14.00
N ARG A 45 10.61 -10.34 -14.47
CA ARG A 45 10.12 -10.56 -15.85
C ARG A 45 8.71 -10.03 -16.09
N GLY A 46 7.96 -9.65 -15.05
CA GLY A 46 6.56 -9.22 -15.15
C GLY A 46 5.54 -10.35 -15.31
N GLU A 47 5.98 -11.61 -15.22
CA GLU A 47 5.11 -12.79 -15.32
C GLU A 47 4.24 -12.96 -14.06
N LYS A 48 4.71 -12.45 -12.91
CA LYS A 48 4.04 -12.54 -11.62
C LYS A 48 3.78 -11.16 -11.02
N THR A 49 2.51 -10.80 -10.90
CA THR A 49 2.04 -9.49 -10.39
C THR A 49 1.48 -9.54 -8.97
N GLU A 50 1.34 -10.74 -8.39
CA GLU A 50 0.77 -10.94 -7.06
C GLU A 50 1.66 -11.86 -6.20
N GLU A 51 1.89 -11.43 -4.95
CA GLU A 51 2.57 -12.22 -3.92
C GLU A 51 1.54 -12.81 -2.95
N TYR A 52 1.59 -14.12 -2.72
CA TYR A 52 0.62 -14.82 -1.88
C TYR A 52 1.20 -15.16 -0.50
N ARG A 53 0.48 -14.80 0.57
CA ARG A 53 0.82 -15.20 1.94
C ARG A 53 -0.37 -15.83 2.64
N LEU A 54 -0.15 -16.89 3.39
CA LEU A 54 -1.22 -17.56 4.14
C LEU A 54 -1.91 -16.60 5.11
N VAL A 55 -3.24 -16.67 5.18
CA VAL A 55 -4.00 -15.97 6.21
C VAL A 55 -3.84 -16.72 7.53
N ASN A 56 -2.79 -16.38 8.26
CA ASN A 56 -2.55 -16.84 9.63
C ASN A 56 -2.44 -15.64 10.58
N SER A 57 -2.40 -15.90 11.89
CA SER A 57 -2.32 -14.84 12.91
C SER A 57 -1.08 -13.94 12.77
N TYR A 58 0.05 -14.51 12.34
CA TYR A 58 1.29 -13.80 12.09
C TYR A 58 1.18 -12.78 10.95
N TRP A 59 0.70 -13.22 9.78
CA TRP A 59 0.51 -12.35 8.62
C TRP A 59 -0.64 -11.38 8.82
N SER A 60 -1.71 -11.81 9.48
CA SER A 60 -2.85 -10.94 9.79
C SER A 60 -2.39 -9.75 10.63
N ARG A 61 -1.56 -9.93 11.65
CA ARG A 61 -1.04 -8.81 12.46
C ARG A 61 -0.20 -7.81 11.66
N ARG A 62 0.43 -8.26 10.57
CA ARG A 62 1.28 -7.42 9.70
C ARG A 62 0.50 -6.75 8.58
N ILE A 63 -0.52 -7.39 8.04
CA ILE A 63 -1.22 -6.92 6.83
C ILE A 63 -2.57 -6.31 7.19
N LEU A 64 -3.33 -6.95 8.08
CA LEU A 64 -4.67 -6.53 8.46
C LEU A 64 -4.61 -5.23 9.27
N ASP A 65 -5.45 -4.26 8.89
CA ASP A 65 -5.51 -2.91 9.47
C ASP A 65 -4.17 -2.14 9.44
N LYS A 66 -3.26 -2.49 8.52
CA LYS A 66 -2.01 -1.79 8.29
C LYS A 66 -2.01 -1.13 6.91
N SER A 67 -1.68 0.16 6.90
CA SER A 67 -1.41 0.92 5.69
C SER A 67 0.09 1.06 5.51
N TYR A 68 0.60 0.60 4.37
CA TYR A 68 1.99 0.78 3.96
C TYR A 68 2.06 1.73 2.78
N ASP A 69 3.15 2.49 2.70
CA ASP A 69 3.41 3.38 1.57
C ASP A 69 4.21 2.64 0.48
N ARG A 70 5.16 1.79 0.92
CA ARG A 70 6.09 1.08 0.04
C ARG A 70 6.13 -0.41 0.35
N LEU A 71 6.31 -1.19 -0.70
CA LEU A 71 6.47 -2.63 -0.68
C LEU A 71 7.87 -2.97 -1.16
N ILE A 72 8.66 -3.55 -0.25
CA ILE A 72 10.04 -3.95 -0.51
C ILE A 72 10.07 -5.47 -0.63
N ILE A 73 10.28 -5.98 -1.83
CA ILE A 73 10.45 -7.41 -2.08
C ILE A 73 11.94 -7.73 -2.17
N THR A 74 12.40 -8.74 -1.43
CA THR A 74 13.81 -9.16 -1.45
C THR A 74 13.98 -10.59 -1.94
N LYS A 75 14.99 -10.84 -2.78
CA LYS A 75 15.41 -12.19 -3.18
C LYS A 75 16.13 -12.86 -2.01
N GLY A 76 15.38 -13.57 -1.17
CA GLY A 76 15.87 -14.14 0.08
C GLY A 76 16.35 -13.07 1.06
N TYR A 77 17.53 -13.30 1.66
CA TYR A 77 18.19 -12.39 2.61
C TYR A 77 19.45 -11.79 1.98
N PRO A 78 19.31 -10.77 1.10
CA PRO A 78 20.46 -10.13 0.47
C PRO A 78 21.28 -9.35 1.50
N LYS A 79 22.57 -9.15 1.20
CA LYS A 79 23.40 -8.19 1.95
C LYS A 79 22.79 -6.78 1.85
N ARG A 80 23.14 -5.91 2.78
CA ARG A 80 22.59 -4.54 2.85
C ARG A 80 22.75 -3.77 1.55
N ASP A 81 23.90 -3.94 0.90
CA ASP A 81 24.31 -3.14 -0.27
C ASP A 81 23.90 -3.78 -1.60
N ASP A 82 23.29 -4.98 -1.56
CA ASP A 82 22.84 -5.65 -2.77
C ASP A 82 21.43 -5.17 -3.16
N LEU A 83 21.42 -4.07 -3.92
CA LEU A 83 20.21 -3.44 -4.47
C LEU A 83 19.60 -4.23 -5.63
N SER A 84 20.40 -5.02 -6.34
CA SER A 84 19.93 -5.83 -7.49
C SER A 84 18.88 -6.87 -7.10
N ARG A 85 18.91 -7.28 -5.83
CA ARG A 85 18.02 -8.28 -5.23
C ARG A 85 16.87 -7.67 -4.45
N ARG A 86 16.55 -6.40 -4.72
CA ARG A 86 15.49 -5.64 -4.06
C ARG A 86 14.61 -4.98 -5.10
N ILE A 87 13.31 -5.16 -4.95
CA ILE A 87 12.28 -4.45 -5.70
C ILE A 87 11.59 -3.53 -4.71
N ASP A 88 11.51 -2.25 -5.03
CA ASP A 88 10.86 -1.22 -4.23
C ASP A 88 9.76 -0.59 -5.06
N VAL A 89 8.52 -0.93 -4.73
CA VAL A 89 7.32 -0.51 -5.47
C VAL A 89 6.30 0.12 -4.52
N PRO A 90 5.44 1.01 -5.00
CA PRO A 90 4.32 1.51 -4.19
C PRO A 90 3.43 0.35 -3.75
N TYR A 91 2.95 0.40 -2.50
CA TYR A 91 2.09 -0.65 -1.98
C TYR A 91 0.69 -0.55 -2.59
N GLY A 92 0.32 -1.49 -3.46
CA GLY A 92 -0.97 -1.55 -4.14
C GLY A 92 -2.13 -2.15 -3.33
N GLY A 93 -1.90 -2.48 -2.05
CA GLY A 93 -2.86 -3.15 -1.20
C GLY A 93 -2.83 -4.68 -1.30
N TYR A 94 -3.83 -5.31 -0.69
CA TYR A 94 -3.98 -6.77 -0.69
C TYR A 94 -5.44 -7.16 -0.88
N GLU A 95 -5.66 -8.36 -1.42
CA GLU A 95 -6.95 -9.02 -1.51
C GLU A 95 -6.89 -10.36 -0.77
N ILE A 96 -8.03 -10.83 -0.24
CA ILE A 96 -8.11 -12.16 0.35
C ILE A 96 -8.72 -13.08 -0.70
N LYS A 97 -7.95 -14.06 -1.16
CA LYS A 97 -8.37 -15.06 -2.15
C LYS A 97 -8.27 -16.46 -1.54
N VAL A 98 -9.06 -17.40 -2.04
CA VAL A 98 -8.89 -18.83 -1.76
C VAL A 98 -8.27 -19.45 -3.00
N ILE A 99 -7.05 -19.98 -2.86
CA ILE A 99 -6.30 -20.56 -3.98
C ILE A 99 -5.82 -21.96 -3.62
N THR A 100 -5.71 -22.80 -4.64
CA THR A 100 -4.94 -24.06 -4.56
C THR A 100 -3.59 -23.79 -5.23
N HIS A 101 -2.49 -23.97 -4.50
CA HIS A 101 -1.15 -23.68 -5.01
C HIS A 101 -0.17 -24.77 -4.57
N PRO A 102 0.70 -25.28 -5.47
CA PRO A 102 1.63 -26.37 -5.14
C PRO A 102 2.50 -26.11 -3.89
N HIS A 103 2.82 -24.84 -3.62
CA HIS A 103 3.58 -24.43 -2.44
C HIS A 103 2.82 -24.61 -1.11
N PHE A 104 1.50 -24.53 -1.11
CA PHE A 104 0.66 -24.67 0.09
C PHE A 104 0.04 -26.06 0.25
N GLY A 105 0.09 -26.87 -0.81
CA GLY A 105 -0.47 -28.22 -0.85
C GLY A 105 -1.67 -28.34 -1.80
N PRO A 106 -2.30 -29.52 -1.84
CA PRO A 106 -3.46 -29.79 -2.72
C PRO A 106 -4.76 -29.16 -2.20
N GLU A 107 -4.81 -28.78 -0.92
CA GLU A 107 -6.00 -28.21 -0.30
C GLU A 107 -6.17 -26.73 -0.65
N PRO A 108 -7.42 -26.25 -0.81
CA PRO A 108 -7.69 -24.83 -1.00
C PRO A 108 -7.36 -24.06 0.28
N VAL A 109 -6.46 -23.08 0.18
CA VAL A 109 -6.04 -22.25 1.32
C VAL A 109 -6.42 -20.80 1.12
N LYS A 110 -6.79 -20.13 2.22
CA LYS A 110 -7.03 -18.68 2.22
C LYS A 110 -5.71 -17.93 2.29
N VAL A 111 -5.48 -17.03 1.34
CA VAL A 111 -4.25 -16.25 1.20
C VAL A 111 -4.53 -14.76 1.05
N PHE A 112 -3.60 -13.94 1.52
CA PHE A 112 -3.42 -12.55 1.15
C PHE A 112 -2.68 -12.48 -0.19
N ALA A 113 -3.36 -12.02 -1.22
CA ALA A 113 -2.83 -11.68 -2.53
C ALA A 113 -2.40 -10.21 -2.51
N ILE A 114 -1.11 -9.95 -2.29
CA ILE A 114 -0.54 -8.61 -2.25
C ILE A 114 -0.23 -8.19 -3.68
N LYS A 115 -0.79 -7.05 -4.10
CA LYS A 115 -0.59 -6.52 -5.45
C LYS A 115 0.78 -5.87 -5.56
N LEU A 116 1.53 -6.26 -6.58
CA LEU A 116 2.75 -5.60 -7.00
C LEU A 116 2.37 -4.60 -8.10
N THR A 117 2.35 -3.32 -7.76
CA THR A 117 2.16 -2.25 -8.74
C THR A 117 3.53 -1.91 -9.32
N GLN A 118 3.84 -2.49 -10.48
CA GLN A 118 5.03 -2.12 -11.26
C GLN A 118 4.77 -0.84 -12.05
#